data_AF-A0A9E8D8A4-F1
#
_entry.id   AF-A0A9E8D8A4-F1
#
_cell.length_a   1.000
_cell.length_b   1.000
_cell.length_c   1.000
_cell.angle_alpha   90.00
_cell.angle_beta   90.00
_cell.angle_gamma   90.00
#
_symmetry.space_group_name_H-M   'P 1'
#
loop_
_entity.id
_entity.type
_entity.pdbx_description
1 polymer ?
#
loop_
_entity_poly.entity_id
_entity_poly.type
_entity_poly.pdbx_seq_one_letter_code
_entity_poly.pdbx_strand_id
1 'polypeptide(L)'
;MVTASKIKQLCNQWCEAAQNDGGGFAIGHNTEQYRLLRNGVQFHELCYFQLITSVEGLTKVLLLPGLNTVVDQDHYGLWSWSAEVVLSREIGYFENEERDLRKLFETVIRSALTHCRKPTATEEEWRQQVEIENQISHNARYFIQESSTAMAYLCFPLLEGIAKKTCSNYLDLDGQVISAFSVPSRNGGTRTYDPNSSRWSDKKCSSLRDLLWLVFNTVADQQLKNSISEFREHISNLDSSEDPFDVIYRWRNESLHGTTSFQTIGGTLLNLVLLIILHQLSAEYSGKREVIIEHCRWNTQAGVRFPWSFYPPY
;
A
#
# COMPACT_ATOMS: atom_id res chain seq x y z
N MET A 1 -18.01 5.29 17.72
CA MET A 1 -16.68 5.51 17.12
C MET A 1 -15.89 4.20 17.22
N VAL A 2 -15.42 3.64 16.10
CA VAL A 2 -14.71 2.36 16.08
C VAL A 2 -13.32 2.54 16.68
N THR A 3 -12.84 1.65 17.55
CA THR A 3 -11.48 1.74 18.14
C THR A 3 -10.45 1.00 17.29
N ALA A 4 -9.16 1.36 17.41
CA ALA A 4 -8.08 0.61 16.76
C ALA A 4 -8.08 -0.88 17.15
N SER A 5 -8.33 -1.19 18.43
CA SER A 5 -8.48 -2.57 18.90
C SER A 5 -9.62 -3.32 18.19
N LYS A 6 -10.75 -2.66 17.93
CA LYS A 6 -11.86 -3.26 17.19
C LYS A 6 -11.49 -3.55 15.72
N ILE A 7 -10.75 -2.65 15.08
CA ILE A 7 -10.24 -2.87 13.71
C ILE A 7 -9.33 -4.11 13.67
N LYS A 8 -8.34 -4.18 14.58
CA LYS A 8 -7.43 -5.34 14.70
C LYS A 8 -8.20 -6.62 14.98
N GLN A 9 -9.20 -6.58 15.87
CA GLN A 9 -10.07 -7.72 16.16
C GLN A 9 -10.82 -8.20 14.91
N LEU A 10 -11.42 -7.29 14.14
CA LEU A 10 -12.17 -7.63 12.93
C LEU A 10 -11.27 -8.30 11.87
N CYS A 11 -10.09 -7.76 11.62
CA CYS A 11 -9.13 -8.38 10.70
C CYS A 11 -8.67 -9.77 11.19
N ASN A 12 -8.41 -9.92 12.49
CA ASN A 12 -8.05 -11.22 13.06
C ASN A 12 -9.18 -12.25 12.92
N GLN A 13 -10.41 -11.86 13.27
CA GLN A 13 -11.59 -12.71 13.14
C GLN A 13 -11.87 -13.09 11.69
N TRP A 14 -11.60 -12.18 10.75
CA TRP A 14 -11.67 -12.50 9.32
C TRP A 14 -10.67 -13.60 8.95
N CYS A 15 -9.41 -13.46 9.34
CA CYS A 15 -8.36 -14.46 9.06
C CYS A 15 -8.68 -15.82 9.69
N GLU A 16 -9.11 -15.83 10.96
CA GLU A 16 -9.51 -17.03 11.68
C GLU A 16 -10.70 -17.72 11.01
N ALA A 17 -11.73 -16.96 10.63
CA ALA A 17 -12.91 -17.51 9.97
C ALA A 17 -12.64 -18.03 8.55
N ALA A 18 -11.56 -17.57 7.89
CA ALA A 18 -11.17 -18.06 6.57
C ALA A 18 -10.44 -19.41 6.65
N GLN A 19 -9.90 -19.77 7.81
CA GLN A 19 -9.22 -21.05 8.06
C GLN A 19 -10.23 -22.09 8.53
N ASN A 20 -10.40 -23.18 7.79
CA ASN A 20 -11.22 -24.32 8.24
C ASN A 20 -10.38 -25.29 9.08
N ASP A 21 -11.02 -26.01 10.01
CA ASP A 21 -10.39 -27.01 10.90
C ASP A 21 -9.63 -28.13 10.16
N GLY A 22 -9.91 -28.33 8.85
CA GLY A 22 -9.23 -29.30 7.98
C GLY A 22 -8.06 -28.74 7.17
N GLY A 23 -7.60 -27.50 7.43
CA GLY A 23 -6.53 -26.83 6.67
C GLY A 23 -6.95 -26.29 5.30
N GLY A 24 -8.24 -26.36 4.96
CA GLY A 24 -8.80 -25.73 3.78
C GLY A 24 -9.19 -24.27 4.03
N PHE A 25 -9.30 -23.47 2.98
CA PHE A 25 -9.71 -22.06 3.08
C PHE A 25 -11.07 -21.83 2.44
N ALA A 26 -11.91 -21.01 3.07
CA ALA A 26 -13.20 -20.63 2.51
C ALA A 26 -13.50 -19.15 2.76
N ILE A 27 -13.76 -18.41 1.68
CA ILE A 27 -14.33 -17.06 1.76
C ILE A 27 -15.83 -17.18 1.53
N GLY A 28 -16.62 -16.61 2.44
CA GLY A 28 -18.08 -16.67 2.35
C GLY A 28 -18.75 -15.85 3.43
N HIS A 29 -20.00 -16.18 3.75
CA HIS A 29 -20.77 -15.45 4.76
C HIS A 29 -20.03 -15.30 6.10
N ASN A 30 -19.33 -16.35 6.53
CA ASN A 30 -18.62 -16.39 7.81
C ASN A 30 -17.42 -15.46 7.89
N THR A 31 -16.70 -15.22 6.78
CA THR A 31 -15.60 -14.26 6.72
C THR A 31 -16.13 -12.86 6.49
N GLU A 32 -17.08 -12.72 5.56
CA GLU A 32 -17.58 -11.43 5.11
C GLU A 32 -18.29 -10.62 6.20
N GLN A 33 -18.83 -11.25 7.25
CA GLN A 33 -19.38 -10.52 8.39
C GLN A 33 -18.33 -9.70 9.18
N TYR A 34 -17.04 -9.99 9.03
CA TYR A 34 -15.95 -9.30 9.74
C TYR A 34 -15.30 -8.17 8.93
N ARG A 35 -15.80 -7.87 7.72
CA ARG A 35 -15.29 -6.75 6.89
C ARG A 35 -15.41 -5.42 7.61
N LEU A 36 -14.41 -4.57 7.48
CA LEU A 36 -14.32 -3.28 8.16
C LEU A 36 -15.51 -2.39 7.76
N LEU A 37 -15.76 -2.21 6.46
CA LEU A 37 -16.86 -1.39 5.95
C LEU A 37 -18.23 -1.91 6.43
N ARG A 38 -18.43 -3.24 6.46
CA ARG A 38 -19.68 -3.85 6.96
C ARG A 38 -19.88 -3.67 8.46
N ASN A 39 -18.81 -3.46 9.21
CA ASN A 39 -18.83 -3.17 10.64
C ASN A 39 -18.79 -1.66 10.93
N GLY A 40 -19.14 -0.82 9.95
CA GLY A 40 -19.30 0.63 10.13
C GLY A 40 -17.98 1.40 10.22
N VAL A 41 -16.84 0.79 9.83
CA VAL A 41 -15.58 1.52 9.71
C VAL A 41 -15.66 2.42 8.47
N GLN A 42 -15.58 3.73 8.68
CA GLN A 42 -15.48 4.72 7.61
C GLN A 42 -14.05 5.27 7.59
N PHE A 43 -13.27 4.96 6.55
CA PHE A 43 -11.83 5.29 6.53
C PHE A 43 -11.53 6.78 6.74
N HIS A 44 -12.38 7.65 6.18
CA HIS A 44 -12.26 9.10 6.34
C HIS A 44 -12.55 9.60 7.77
N GLU A 45 -13.26 8.83 8.59
CA GLU A 45 -13.54 9.18 10.00
C GLU A 45 -12.43 8.72 10.95
N LEU A 46 -11.49 7.90 10.47
CA LEU A 46 -10.42 7.33 11.29
C LEU A 46 -9.42 8.40 11.69
N CYS A 47 -9.03 8.41 12.96
CA CYS A 47 -7.83 9.10 13.42
C CYS A 47 -6.59 8.37 12.91
N TYR A 48 -5.43 9.00 13.07
CA TYR A 48 -4.16 8.46 12.58
C TYR A 48 -3.89 7.02 13.05
N PHE A 49 -4.03 6.73 14.34
CA PHE A 49 -3.81 5.37 14.88
C PHE A 49 -4.76 4.33 14.28
N GLN A 50 -6.04 4.67 14.12
CA GLN A 50 -7.03 3.77 13.52
C GLN A 50 -6.73 3.50 12.04
N LEU A 51 -6.26 4.52 11.31
CA LEU A 51 -5.87 4.38 9.91
C LEU A 51 -4.65 3.45 9.78
N ILE A 52 -3.60 3.66 10.59
CA ILE A 52 -2.43 2.77 10.61
C ILE A 52 -2.82 1.33 10.95
N THR A 53 -3.64 1.12 11.98
CA THR A 53 -4.14 -0.23 12.32
C THR A 53 -4.97 -0.86 11.20
N SER A 54 -5.65 -0.05 10.38
CA SER A 54 -6.35 -0.56 9.20
C SER A 54 -5.38 -1.02 8.10
N VAL A 55 -4.28 -0.27 7.88
CA VAL A 55 -3.21 -0.68 6.95
C VAL A 55 -2.58 -2.00 7.39
N GLU A 56 -2.23 -2.11 8.68
CA GLU A 56 -1.64 -3.34 9.27
C GLU A 56 -2.62 -4.52 9.17
N GLY A 57 -3.86 -4.33 9.61
CA GLY A 57 -4.89 -5.37 9.61
C GLY A 57 -5.25 -5.87 8.21
N LEU A 58 -5.39 -4.97 7.23
CA LEU A 58 -5.67 -5.37 5.84
C LEU A 58 -4.44 -5.97 5.16
N THR A 59 -3.23 -5.60 5.55
CA THR A 59 -2.00 -6.31 5.11
C THR A 59 -2.01 -7.76 5.59
N LYS A 60 -2.38 -7.99 6.86
CA LYS A 60 -2.52 -9.35 7.40
C LYS A 60 -3.53 -10.18 6.61
N VAL A 61 -4.64 -9.58 6.22
CA VAL A 61 -5.67 -10.22 5.39
C VAL A 61 -5.08 -10.62 4.02
N LEU A 62 -4.37 -9.71 3.34
CA LEU A 62 -3.71 -10.02 2.07
C LEU A 62 -2.72 -11.17 2.19
N LEU A 63 -1.91 -11.17 3.24
CA LEU A 63 -0.85 -12.15 3.47
C LEU A 63 -1.31 -13.42 4.20
N LEU A 64 -2.60 -13.73 4.22
CA LEU A 64 -3.09 -14.97 4.80
C LEU A 64 -2.50 -16.19 4.05
N PRO A 65 -1.69 -17.05 4.69
CA PRO A 65 -1.04 -18.16 4.01
C PRO A 65 -2.04 -19.12 3.35
N GLY A 66 -1.71 -19.64 2.17
CA GLY A 66 -2.55 -20.60 1.45
C GLY A 66 -3.75 -20.00 0.71
N LEU A 67 -3.94 -18.68 0.80
CA LEU A 67 -4.98 -17.95 0.09
C LEU A 67 -4.34 -16.95 -0.88
N ASN A 68 -4.74 -17.02 -2.15
CA ASN A 68 -4.52 -15.90 -3.07
C ASN A 68 -5.56 -14.84 -2.73
N THR A 69 -5.32 -14.08 -1.66
CA THR A 69 -6.34 -13.18 -1.12
C THR A 69 -6.76 -12.14 -2.14
N VAL A 70 -8.08 -12.04 -2.32
CA VAL A 70 -8.71 -11.11 -3.26
C VAL A 70 -8.78 -9.74 -2.62
N VAL A 71 -8.27 -8.74 -3.34
CA VAL A 71 -8.49 -7.33 -3.02
C VAL A 71 -9.99 -7.04 -3.02
N ASP A 72 -10.49 -6.48 -1.92
CA ASP A 72 -11.91 -6.23 -1.71
C ASP A 72 -12.21 -4.74 -1.43
N GLN A 73 -13.46 -4.45 -1.07
CA GLN A 73 -13.95 -3.11 -0.80
C GLN A 73 -13.25 -2.42 0.38
N ASP A 74 -12.82 -3.16 1.41
CA ASP A 74 -12.08 -2.57 2.54
C ASP A 74 -10.72 -2.06 2.04
N HIS A 75 -10.06 -2.81 1.15
CA HIS A 75 -8.80 -2.39 0.53
C HIS A 75 -8.98 -1.18 -0.37
N TYR A 76 -9.99 -1.19 -1.25
CA TYR A 76 -10.29 -0.04 -2.09
C TYR A 76 -10.61 1.21 -1.28
N GLY A 77 -11.40 1.09 -0.21
CA GLY A 77 -11.70 2.18 0.70
C GLY A 77 -10.45 2.73 1.39
N LEU A 78 -9.59 1.85 1.91
CA LEU A 78 -8.33 2.24 2.54
C LEU A 78 -7.41 2.97 1.57
N TRP A 79 -7.16 2.40 0.38
CA TRP A 79 -6.24 2.95 -0.60
C TRP A 79 -6.73 4.27 -1.17
N SER A 80 -8.03 4.35 -1.46
CA SER A 80 -8.68 5.58 -1.93
C SER A 80 -8.58 6.71 -0.93
N TRP A 81 -8.90 6.46 0.35
CA TRP A 81 -8.79 7.48 1.38
C TRP A 81 -7.33 7.90 1.61
N SER A 82 -6.42 6.92 1.71
CA SER A 82 -5.00 7.22 1.90
C SER A 82 -4.43 8.02 0.74
N ALA A 83 -4.84 7.73 -0.50
CA ALA A 83 -4.44 8.50 -1.66
C ALA A 83 -4.96 9.93 -1.65
N GLU A 84 -6.22 10.14 -1.27
CA GLU A 84 -6.80 11.48 -1.13
C GLU A 84 -6.03 12.32 -0.10
N VAL A 85 -5.64 11.70 1.03
CA VAL A 85 -4.81 12.34 2.04
C VAL A 85 -3.44 12.70 1.48
N VAL A 86 -2.70 11.72 0.97
CA VAL A 86 -1.32 11.90 0.50
C VAL A 86 -1.21 12.90 -0.65
N LEU A 87 -2.18 12.90 -1.56
CA LEU A 87 -2.19 13.77 -2.75
C LEU A 87 -2.88 15.11 -2.53
N SER A 88 -3.44 15.33 -1.34
CA SER A 88 -4.07 16.60 -0.98
C SER A 88 -3.04 17.73 -1.02
N ARG A 89 -3.46 18.86 -1.59
CA ARG A 89 -2.68 20.11 -1.57
C ARG A 89 -2.44 20.60 -0.15
N GLU A 90 -3.34 20.26 0.78
CA GLU A 90 -3.24 20.65 2.18
C GLU A 90 -2.11 19.96 2.93
N ILE A 91 -1.75 18.75 2.50
CA ILE A 91 -0.66 17.96 3.05
C ILE A 91 0.66 18.31 2.35
N GLY A 92 0.64 18.45 1.02
CA GLY A 92 1.84 18.84 0.28
C GLY A 92 2.98 17.80 0.39
N TYR A 93 2.66 16.52 0.54
CA TYR A 93 3.65 15.45 0.76
C TYR A 93 4.73 15.38 -0.33
N PHE A 94 4.33 15.58 -1.58
CA PHE A 94 5.22 15.62 -2.72
C PHE A 94 5.58 17.07 -3.08
N GLU A 95 6.87 17.37 -3.07
CA GLU A 95 7.42 18.65 -3.52
C GLU A 95 7.36 18.79 -5.05
N ASN A 96 7.60 19.99 -5.58
CA ASN A 96 7.48 20.26 -7.02
C ASN A 96 8.49 19.45 -7.84
N GLU A 97 9.68 19.25 -7.28
CA GLU A 97 10.79 18.47 -7.83
C GLU A 97 10.46 16.97 -7.87
N GLU A 98 9.49 16.53 -7.07
CA GLU A 98 9.08 15.12 -6.92
C GLU A 98 7.88 14.75 -7.80
N ARG A 99 7.61 15.55 -8.84
CA ARG A 99 6.45 15.39 -9.73
C ARG A 99 6.32 14.00 -10.31
N ASP A 100 7.42 13.35 -10.68
CA ASP A 100 7.38 12.03 -11.30
C ASP A 100 7.12 10.92 -10.27
N LEU A 101 7.63 11.06 -9.05
CA LEU A 101 7.30 10.17 -7.93
C LEU A 101 5.81 10.31 -7.54
N ARG A 102 5.29 11.55 -7.50
CA ARG A 102 3.86 11.82 -7.32
C ARG A 102 3.01 11.12 -8.40
N LYS A 103 3.36 11.28 -9.68
CA LYS A 103 2.63 10.64 -10.78
C LYS A 103 2.68 9.11 -10.70
N LEU A 104 3.82 8.56 -10.29
CA LEU A 104 3.96 7.13 -10.07
C LEU A 104 3.03 6.66 -8.96
N PHE A 105 2.96 7.38 -7.83
CA PHE A 105 2.00 7.12 -6.76
C PHE A 105 0.55 7.19 -7.27
N GLU A 106 0.18 8.25 -7.99
CA GLU A 106 -1.16 8.40 -8.60
C GLU A 106 -1.51 7.23 -9.53
N THR A 107 -0.54 6.78 -10.33
CA THR A 107 -0.73 5.68 -11.29
C THR A 107 -0.92 4.36 -10.56
N VAL A 108 -0.09 4.06 -9.55
CA VAL A 108 -0.23 2.86 -8.72
C VAL A 108 -1.59 2.83 -8.04
N ILE A 109 -2.06 3.94 -7.46
CA ILE A 109 -3.39 4.00 -6.84
C ILE A 109 -4.51 3.75 -7.87
N ARG A 110 -4.42 4.35 -9.07
CA ARG A 110 -5.43 4.11 -10.11
C ARG A 110 -5.45 2.65 -10.57
N SER A 111 -4.28 2.03 -10.73
CA SER A 111 -4.17 0.60 -11.01
C SER A 111 -4.80 -0.22 -9.88
N ALA A 112 -4.58 0.17 -8.62
CA ALA A 112 -5.16 -0.49 -7.46
C ALA A 112 -6.70 -0.36 -7.39
N LEU A 113 -7.25 0.75 -7.86
CA LEU A 113 -8.69 1.03 -7.82
C LEU A 113 -9.43 0.63 -9.11
N THR A 114 -8.76 0.03 -10.10
CA THR A 114 -9.36 -0.18 -11.43
C THR A 114 -10.58 -1.12 -11.39
N HIS A 115 -10.58 -2.10 -10.46
CA HIS A 115 -11.70 -3.02 -10.25
C HIS A 115 -12.65 -2.59 -9.14
N CYS A 116 -12.46 -1.40 -8.55
CA CYS A 116 -13.40 -0.87 -7.59
C CYS A 116 -14.71 -0.48 -8.30
N ARG A 117 -15.80 -1.12 -7.90
CA ARG A 117 -17.15 -0.81 -8.38
C ARG A 117 -18.06 -0.53 -7.20
N LYS A 118 -18.96 0.43 -7.38
CA LYS A 118 -20.06 0.66 -6.44
C LYS A 118 -20.97 -0.57 -6.45
N PRO A 119 -21.25 -1.19 -5.30
CA PRO A 119 -22.26 -2.24 -5.23
C PRO A 119 -23.60 -1.75 -5.78
N THR A 120 -24.19 -2.54 -6.67
CA THR A 120 -25.48 -2.24 -7.30
C THR A 120 -26.62 -2.61 -6.36
N ALA A 121 -27.50 -1.67 -6.07
CA ALA A 121 -28.71 -1.91 -5.28
C ALA A 121 -29.89 -2.38 -6.15
N THR A 122 -29.86 -2.07 -7.45
CA THR A 122 -30.92 -2.41 -8.40
C THR A 122 -30.38 -3.06 -9.67
N GLU A 123 -31.24 -3.82 -10.36
CA GLU A 123 -30.91 -4.39 -11.67
C GLU A 123 -30.59 -3.31 -12.72
N GLU A 124 -31.27 -2.16 -12.64
CA GLU A 124 -31.03 -1.03 -13.54
C GLU A 124 -29.62 -0.45 -13.38
N GLU A 125 -29.17 -0.24 -12.14
CA GLU A 125 -27.78 0.17 -11.86
C GLU A 125 -26.77 -0.84 -12.40
N TRP A 126 -27.07 -2.14 -12.26
CA TRP A 126 -26.21 -3.20 -12.80
C TRP A 126 -26.13 -3.16 -14.33
N ARG A 127 -27.27 -3.01 -15.02
CA ARG A 127 -27.32 -2.88 -16.48
C ARG A 127 -26.53 -1.66 -16.96
N GLN A 128 -26.65 -0.52 -16.28
CA GLN A 128 -25.90 0.69 -16.59
C GLN A 128 -24.38 0.48 -16.43
N GLN A 129 -23.93 -0.18 -15.35
CA GLN A 129 -22.51 -0.50 -15.17
C GLN A 129 -21.97 -1.40 -16.30
N VAL A 130 -22.73 -2.44 -16.68
CA VAL A 130 -22.37 -3.34 -17.79
C VAL A 130 -22.30 -2.59 -19.12
N GLU A 131 -23.24 -1.69 -19.38
CA GLU A 131 -23.24 -0.88 -20.61
C GLU A 131 -22.00 0.02 -20.69
N ILE A 132 -21.63 0.69 -19.59
CA ILE A 132 -20.42 1.52 -19.51
C ILE A 132 -19.17 0.67 -19.80
N GLU A 133 -19.08 -0.54 -19.27
CA GLU A 133 -17.94 -1.46 -19.52
C GLU A 133 -17.86 -1.92 -20.98
N ASN A 134 -19.01 -2.08 -21.64
CA ASN A 134 -19.07 -2.43 -23.05
C ASN A 134 -18.57 -1.30 -23.96
N GLN A 135 -18.64 -0.04 -23.51
CA GLN A 135 -18.11 1.12 -24.22
C GLN A 135 -16.58 1.25 -24.14
N ILE A 136 -15.93 0.54 -23.22
CA ILE A 136 -14.46 0.52 -23.11
C ILE A 136 -13.86 -0.14 -24.36
N SER A 137 -12.87 0.51 -24.97
CA SER A 137 -12.18 -0.04 -26.15
C SER A 137 -11.49 -1.38 -25.83
N HIS A 138 -11.37 -2.25 -26.84
CA HIS A 138 -10.85 -3.61 -26.68
C HIS A 138 -9.53 -3.65 -25.88
N ASN A 139 -8.51 -2.90 -26.32
CA ASN A 139 -7.20 -2.89 -25.66
C ASN A 139 -7.24 -2.32 -24.24
N ALA A 140 -8.07 -1.29 -23.99
CA ALA A 140 -8.22 -0.72 -22.65
C ALA A 140 -8.87 -1.74 -21.69
N ARG A 141 -9.84 -2.51 -22.16
CA ARG A 141 -10.49 -3.57 -21.37
C ARG A 141 -9.50 -4.65 -20.93
N TYR A 142 -8.67 -5.15 -21.85
CA TYR A 142 -7.64 -6.15 -21.52
C TYR A 142 -6.57 -5.57 -20.58
N PHE A 143 -6.16 -4.32 -20.79
CA PHE A 143 -5.22 -3.66 -19.87
C PHE A 143 -5.80 -3.53 -18.45
N ILE A 144 -7.09 -3.18 -18.33
CA ILE A 144 -7.79 -3.11 -17.05
C ILE A 144 -7.84 -4.48 -16.35
N GLN A 145 -8.09 -5.56 -17.09
CA GLN A 145 -8.08 -6.93 -16.54
C GLN A 145 -6.71 -7.31 -15.96
N GLU A 146 -5.63 -6.79 -16.54
CA GLU A 146 -4.24 -7.00 -16.09
C GLU A 146 -3.73 -5.90 -15.14
N SER A 147 -4.60 -5.03 -14.63
CA SER A 147 -4.23 -3.87 -13.80
C SER A 147 -3.44 -4.26 -12.55
N SER A 148 -3.74 -5.42 -11.96
CA SER A 148 -3.02 -5.94 -10.79
C SER A 148 -1.55 -6.33 -11.09
N THR A 149 -1.30 -6.85 -12.29
CA THR A 149 0.06 -7.14 -12.78
C THR A 149 0.82 -5.83 -12.93
N ALA A 150 0.22 -4.82 -13.57
CA ALA A 150 0.82 -3.49 -13.69
C ALA A 150 1.09 -2.85 -12.32
N MET A 151 0.13 -2.95 -11.39
CA MET A 151 0.26 -2.46 -10.02
C MET A 151 1.46 -3.09 -9.31
N ALA A 152 1.60 -4.43 -9.36
CA ALA A 152 2.71 -5.12 -8.73
C ALA A 152 4.07 -4.63 -9.25
N TYR A 153 4.21 -4.46 -10.57
CA TYR A 153 5.44 -3.95 -11.17
C TYR A 153 5.75 -2.50 -10.81
N LEU A 154 4.72 -1.65 -10.72
CA LEU A 154 4.87 -0.22 -10.41
C LEU A 154 5.08 0.02 -8.90
N CYS A 155 4.61 -0.87 -8.03
CA CYS A 155 4.82 -0.76 -6.59
C CYS A 155 6.30 -0.85 -6.19
N PHE A 156 7.13 -1.62 -6.90
CA PHE A 156 8.57 -1.71 -6.60
C PHE A 156 9.32 -0.37 -6.75
N PRO A 157 9.30 0.30 -7.93
CA PRO A 157 9.95 1.61 -8.07
C PRO A 157 9.29 2.67 -7.19
N LEU A 158 7.97 2.56 -6.91
CA LEU A 158 7.31 3.47 -5.98
C LEU A 158 7.87 3.31 -4.56
N LEU A 159 7.96 2.07 -4.05
CA LEU A 159 8.51 1.80 -2.73
C LEU A 159 9.99 2.20 -2.65
N GLU A 160 10.77 1.97 -3.72
CA GLU A 160 12.15 2.46 -3.81
C GLU A 160 12.22 3.99 -3.69
N GLY A 161 11.40 4.72 -4.45
CA GLY A 161 11.36 6.18 -4.42
C GLY A 161 10.92 6.74 -3.06
N ILE A 162 9.90 6.15 -2.45
CA ILE A 162 9.42 6.54 -1.12
C ILE A 162 10.45 6.22 -0.04
N ALA A 163 11.14 5.08 -0.13
CA ALA A 163 12.22 4.75 0.81
C ALA A 163 13.41 5.72 0.67
N LYS A 164 13.77 6.14 -0.56
CA LYS A 164 14.80 7.17 -0.76
C LYS A 164 14.39 8.53 -0.20
N LYS A 165 13.15 8.98 -0.48
CA LYS A 165 12.59 10.22 0.10
C LYS A 165 12.63 10.18 1.63
N THR A 166 12.26 9.04 2.21
CA THR A 166 12.32 8.81 3.67
C THR A 166 13.75 8.90 4.20
N CYS A 167 14.71 8.37 3.45
CA CYS A 167 16.13 8.38 3.78
C CYS A 167 16.87 9.61 3.22
N SER A 168 16.20 10.76 3.05
CA SER A 168 16.75 11.95 2.39
C SER A 168 18.00 12.52 3.06
N ASN A 169 18.23 12.22 4.34
CA ASN A 169 19.47 12.58 5.06
C ASN A 169 20.70 11.74 4.63
N TYR A 170 20.48 10.62 3.94
CA TYR A 170 21.51 9.67 3.52
C TYR A 170 21.61 9.54 2.00
N LEU A 171 20.50 9.75 1.29
CA LEU A 171 20.37 9.50 -0.14
C LEU A 171 19.59 10.62 -0.82
N ASP A 172 19.96 10.95 -2.05
CA ASP A 172 19.05 11.67 -2.95
C ASP A 172 18.04 10.72 -3.62
N LEU A 173 17.10 11.28 -4.40
CA LEU A 173 16.08 10.50 -5.10
C LEU A 173 16.65 9.62 -6.23
N ASP A 174 17.81 9.98 -6.77
CA ASP A 174 18.54 9.15 -7.75
C ASP A 174 19.28 7.97 -7.10
N GLY A 175 19.33 7.96 -5.76
CA GLY A 175 19.98 6.96 -4.92
C GLY A 175 21.46 7.24 -4.67
N GLN A 176 21.96 8.43 -4.99
CA GLN A 176 23.32 8.82 -4.65
C GLN A 176 23.43 9.04 -3.15
N VAL A 177 24.50 8.50 -2.57
CA VAL A 177 24.79 8.60 -1.15
C VAL A 177 25.30 10.01 -0.87
N ILE A 178 24.62 10.73 0.02
CA ILE A 178 25.03 12.05 0.51
C ILE A 178 25.61 11.99 1.93
N SER A 179 25.27 10.95 2.70
CA SER A 179 25.85 10.66 4.02
C SER A 179 26.13 9.17 4.14
N ALA A 180 27.29 8.81 4.70
CA ALA A 180 27.72 7.43 4.79
C ALA A 180 26.82 6.60 5.72
N PHE A 181 26.57 5.35 5.35
CA PHE A 181 25.84 4.39 6.18
C PHE A 181 26.26 2.96 5.85
N SER A 182 25.86 2.03 6.71
CA SER A 182 26.23 0.62 6.57
C SER A 182 25.02 -0.28 6.78
N VAL A 183 24.96 -1.37 6.01
CA VAL A 183 23.89 -2.37 6.07
C VAL A 183 24.48 -3.79 6.09
N PRO A 184 23.76 -4.79 6.62
CA PRO A 184 24.19 -6.19 6.56
C PRO A 184 24.29 -6.67 5.10
N SER A 185 25.43 -7.26 4.75
CA SER A 185 25.64 -7.90 3.44
C SER A 185 24.94 -9.25 3.36
N ARG A 186 24.49 -9.64 2.16
CA ARG A 186 23.83 -10.95 1.93
C ARG A 186 24.78 -12.14 2.14
N ASN A 187 26.07 -11.96 1.89
CA ASN A 187 27.09 -13.01 2.02
C ASN A 187 27.73 -13.03 3.42
N GLY A 188 27.11 -12.37 4.41
CA GLY A 188 27.71 -12.09 5.70
C GLY A 188 28.61 -10.84 5.67
N GLY A 189 28.76 -10.23 6.84
CA GLY A 189 29.51 -8.98 7.02
C GLY A 189 28.67 -7.72 6.74
N THR A 190 29.36 -6.62 6.47
CA THR A 190 28.77 -5.29 6.35
C THR A 190 29.08 -4.68 4.99
N ARG A 191 28.07 -4.18 4.30
CA ARG A 191 28.21 -3.33 3.13
C ARG A 191 28.19 -1.87 3.57
N THR A 192 29.18 -1.10 3.15
CA THR A 192 29.26 0.34 3.45
C THR A 192 28.96 1.14 2.20
N TYR A 193 28.13 2.16 2.37
CA TYR A 193 27.83 3.19 1.41
C TYR A 193 28.51 4.47 1.86
N ASP A 194 29.27 5.11 0.99
CA ASP A 194 30.08 6.29 1.30
C ASP A 194 30.18 7.21 0.07
N PRO A 195 29.78 8.49 0.16
CA PRO A 195 29.90 9.46 -0.93
C PRO A 195 31.34 9.61 -1.45
N ASN A 196 32.31 9.42 -0.56
CA ASN A 196 33.74 9.61 -0.82
C ASN A 196 34.47 8.32 -1.21
N SER A 197 33.77 7.18 -1.29
CA SER A 197 34.39 5.91 -1.69
C SER A 197 35.06 6.03 -3.06
N SER A 198 36.12 5.26 -3.31
CA SER A 198 36.67 5.16 -4.67
C SER A 198 35.78 4.33 -5.60
N ARG A 199 34.87 3.51 -5.05
CA ARG A 199 34.00 2.60 -5.80
C ARG A 199 32.63 3.21 -6.04
N TRP A 200 32.21 3.23 -7.31
CA TRP A 200 30.89 3.71 -7.71
C TRP A 200 29.73 2.97 -7.01
N SER A 201 29.88 1.66 -6.79
CA SER A 201 28.89 0.80 -6.11
C SER A 201 28.58 1.19 -4.67
N ASP A 202 29.48 1.96 -4.04
CA ASP A 202 29.38 2.39 -2.66
C ASP A 202 28.84 3.83 -2.60
N LYS A 203 28.90 4.58 -3.71
CA LYS A 203 28.34 5.92 -3.85
C LYS A 203 26.85 5.93 -4.21
N LYS A 204 26.28 4.77 -4.54
CA LYS A 204 24.91 4.64 -5.00
C LYS A 204 24.19 3.46 -4.36
N CYS A 205 23.03 3.72 -3.75
CA CYS A 205 22.12 2.70 -3.22
C CYS A 205 20.85 2.61 -4.08
N SER A 206 20.73 1.52 -4.84
CA SER A 206 19.54 1.14 -5.62
C SER A 206 18.94 -0.20 -5.16
N SER A 207 19.41 -0.72 -4.02
CA SER A 207 18.95 -1.99 -3.46
C SER A 207 17.75 -1.73 -2.57
N LEU A 208 16.56 -2.16 -3.01
CA LEU A 208 15.33 -2.01 -2.23
C LEU A 208 15.44 -2.63 -0.83
N ARG A 209 16.09 -3.80 -0.72
CA ARG A 209 16.40 -4.45 0.57
C ARG A 209 17.18 -3.52 1.50
N ASP A 210 18.26 -2.94 0.99
CA ASP A 210 19.17 -2.12 1.80
C ASP A 210 18.50 -0.78 2.18
N LEU A 211 17.65 -0.23 1.29
CA LEU A 211 16.80 0.93 1.57
C LEU A 211 15.78 0.65 2.68
N LEU A 212 15.04 -0.47 2.60
CA LEU A 212 14.09 -0.86 3.65
C LEU A 212 14.78 -1.12 4.98
N TRP A 213 15.97 -1.73 4.95
CA TRP A 213 16.79 -1.91 6.14
C TRP A 213 17.18 -0.55 6.76
N LEU A 214 17.60 0.42 5.94
CA LEU A 214 17.98 1.75 6.40
C LEU A 214 16.77 2.51 6.98
N VAL A 215 15.60 2.43 6.30
CA VAL A 215 14.34 2.96 6.83
C VAL A 215 14.07 2.37 8.21
N PHE A 216 14.05 1.04 8.32
CA PHE A 216 13.68 0.36 9.56
C PHE A 216 14.67 0.58 10.70
N ASN A 217 15.98 0.46 10.48
CA ASN A 217 16.95 0.47 11.59
C ASN A 217 17.41 1.88 11.96
N THR A 218 17.51 2.78 10.98
CA THR A 218 18.18 4.07 11.15
C THR A 218 17.21 5.24 11.16
N VAL A 219 16.25 5.28 10.24
CA VAL A 219 15.38 6.46 10.06
C VAL A 219 14.10 6.37 10.88
N ALA A 220 13.49 5.18 10.95
CA ALA A 220 12.20 4.99 11.59
C ALA A 220 12.26 5.28 13.09
N ASP A 221 11.28 6.07 13.55
CA ASP A 221 11.00 6.22 14.97
C ASP A 221 10.42 4.93 15.56
N GLN A 222 10.15 4.92 16.86
CA GLN A 222 9.64 3.72 17.53
C GLN A 222 8.28 3.26 16.98
N GLN A 223 7.43 4.20 16.53
CA GLN A 223 6.10 3.87 16.08
C GLN A 223 6.15 3.23 14.68
N LEU A 224 6.88 3.83 13.75
CA LEU A 224 7.11 3.25 12.42
C LEU A 224 7.87 1.93 12.51
N LYS A 225 8.85 1.81 13.42
CA LYS A 225 9.53 0.52 13.69
C LYS A 225 8.54 -0.55 14.11
N ASN A 226 7.65 -0.27 15.06
CA ASN A 226 6.66 -1.25 15.50
C ASN A 226 5.75 -1.69 14.34
N SER A 227 5.26 -0.74 13.54
CA SER A 227 4.41 -1.06 12.39
C SER A 227 5.14 -1.87 11.31
N ILE A 228 6.39 -1.52 10.99
CA ILE A 228 7.20 -2.31 10.04
C ILE A 228 7.52 -3.69 10.64
N SER A 229 7.71 -3.81 11.95
CA SER A 229 7.89 -5.11 12.62
C SER A 229 6.66 -6.01 12.48
N GLU A 230 5.44 -5.48 12.71
CA GLU A 230 4.19 -6.24 12.48
C GLU A 230 4.07 -6.65 11.00
N PHE A 231 4.39 -5.74 10.07
CA PHE A 231 4.41 -6.03 8.64
C PHE A 231 5.40 -7.15 8.28
N ARG A 232 6.62 -7.10 8.84
CA ARG A 232 7.66 -8.12 8.67
C ARG A 232 7.22 -9.48 9.21
N GLU A 233 6.55 -9.50 10.36
CA GLU A 233 6.01 -10.73 10.94
C GLU A 233 4.99 -11.40 10.01
N HIS A 234 4.11 -10.62 9.38
CA HIS A 234 3.16 -11.16 8.40
C HIS A 234 3.84 -11.81 7.19
N ILE A 235 4.96 -11.25 6.71
CA ILE A 235 5.75 -11.88 5.64
C ILE A 235 6.46 -13.13 6.16
N SER A 236 7.04 -13.10 7.36
CA SER A 236 7.69 -14.28 7.95
C SER A 236 6.74 -15.46 8.17
N ASN A 237 5.44 -15.19 8.35
CA ASN A 237 4.42 -16.25 8.43
C ASN A 237 4.17 -16.96 7.09
N LEU A 238 4.53 -16.34 5.96
CA LEU A 238 4.50 -16.98 4.64
C LEU A 238 5.78 -17.76 4.36
N ASP A 239 6.92 -17.18 4.72
CA ASP A 239 8.24 -17.76 4.53
C ASP A 239 9.14 -17.42 5.71
N SER A 240 9.32 -18.37 6.63
CA SER A 240 10.13 -18.19 7.83
C SER A 240 11.63 -18.41 7.58
N SER A 241 12.04 -18.74 6.36
CA SER A 241 13.41 -19.12 6.04
C SER A 241 14.31 -17.94 5.65
N GLU A 242 13.72 -16.82 5.27
CA GLU A 242 14.41 -15.62 4.79
C GLU A 242 14.03 -14.38 5.61
N ASP A 243 14.90 -13.36 5.62
CA ASP A 243 14.51 -12.05 6.14
C ASP A 243 13.40 -11.45 5.26
N PRO A 244 12.33 -10.86 5.84
CA PRO A 244 11.24 -10.28 5.07
C PRO A 244 11.63 -9.25 4.00
N PHE A 245 12.71 -8.50 4.18
CA PHE A 245 13.18 -7.57 3.14
C PHE A 245 13.90 -8.29 2.00
N ASP A 246 14.55 -9.42 2.28
CA ASP A 246 15.06 -10.33 1.24
C ASP A 246 13.89 -10.97 0.46
N VAL A 247 12.80 -11.35 1.14
CA VAL A 247 11.58 -11.87 0.48
C VAL A 247 10.97 -10.83 -0.46
N ILE A 248 10.79 -9.58 -0.01
CA ILE A 248 10.30 -8.47 -0.86
C ILE A 248 11.22 -8.27 -2.07
N TYR A 249 12.54 -8.30 -1.85
CA TYR A 249 13.50 -8.17 -2.93
C TYR A 249 13.40 -9.34 -3.94
N ARG A 250 13.17 -10.56 -3.46
CA ARG A 250 12.96 -11.75 -4.31
C ARG A 250 11.65 -11.67 -5.09
N TRP A 251 10.56 -11.19 -4.49
CA TRP A 251 9.27 -10.99 -5.19
C TRP A 251 9.42 -10.13 -6.44
N ARG A 252 10.35 -9.16 -6.45
CA ARG A 252 10.64 -8.36 -7.65
C ARG A 252 11.08 -9.25 -8.82
N ASN A 253 11.98 -10.19 -8.55
CA ASN A 253 12.50 -11.11 -9.57
C ASN A 253 11.45 -12.16 -9.96
N GLU A 254 10.72 -12.70 -8.99
CA GLU A 254 9.66 -13.70 -9.25
C GLU A 254 8.49 -13.11 -10.03
N SER A 255 8.11 -11.86 -9.72
CA SER A 255 7.08 -11.14 -10.48
C SER A 255 7.47 -11.05 -11.95
N LEU A 256 8.73 -10.70 -12.25
CA LEU A 256 9.27 -10.64 -13.63
C LEU A 256 9.20 -12.00 -14.36
N HIS A 257 9.11 -13.12 -13.63
CA HIS A 257 9.05 -14.46 -14.19
C HIS A 257 7.65 -15.08 -14.19
N GLY A 258 6.62 -14.38 -13.70
CA GLY A 258 5.22 -14.84 -13.79
C GLY A 258 4.83 -15.93 -12.80
N THR A 259 5.60 -16.15 -11.74
CA THR A 259 5.44 -17.31 -10.84
C THR A 259 4.60 -17.06 -9.60
N THR A 260 4.04 -15.85 -9.41
CA THR A 260 3.47 -15.41 -8.13
C THR A 260 2.12 -14.68 -8.26
N SER A 261 1.38 -14.59 -7.14
CA SER A 261 0.09 -13.88 -7.03
C SER A 261 0.30 -12.37 -7.06
N PHE A 262 0.26 -11.77 -8.25
CA PHE A 262 0.52 -10.34 -8.47
C PHE A 262 -0.38 -9.42 -7.65
N GLN A 263 -1.66 -9.77 -7.46
CA GLN A 263 -2.59 -8.99 -6.63
C GLN A 263 -2.11 -8.88 -5.19
N THR A 264 -1.71 -10.00 -4.60
CA THR A 264 -1.25 -10.08 -3.20
C THR A 264 0.04 -9.29 -3.02
N ILE A 265 1.01 -9.49 -3.91
CA ILE A 265 2.30 -8.79 -3.88
C ILE A 265 2.07 -7.28 -4.04
N GLY A 266 1.35 -6.87 -5.09
CA GLY A 266 1.12 -5.46 -5.35
C GLY A 266 0.40 -4.78 -4.18
N GLY A 267 -0.65 -5.40 -3.63
CA GLY A 267 -1.42 -4.83 -2.52
C GLY A 267 -0.60 -4.73 -1.24
N THR A 268 0.23 -5.75 -0.98
CA THR A 268 1.15 -5.78 0.17
C THR A 268 2.19 -4.67 0.07
N LEU A 269 2.82 -4.51 -1.09
CA LEU A 269 3.81 -3.46 -1.32
C LEU A 269 3.18 -2.06 -1.25
N LEU A 270 1.96 -1.90 -1.79
CA LEU A 270 1.22 -0.65 -1.67
C LEU A 270 0.91 -0.33 -0.19
N ASN A 271 0.49 -1.31 0.60
CA ASN A 271 0.27 -1.10 2.03
C ASN A 271 1.56 -0.71 2.75
N LEU A 272 2.71 -1.28 2.40
CA LEU A 272 4.00 -0.85 2.96
C LEU A 272 4.35 0.59 2.58
N VAL A 273 4.11 0.98 1.32
CA VAL A 273 4.26 2.37 0.87
C VAL A 273 3.39 3.30 1.70
N LEU A 274 2.09 2.99 1.81
CA LEU A 274 1.14 3.80 2.58
C LEU A 274 1.53 3.87 4.06
N LEU A 275 2.00 2.76 4.64
CA LEU A 275 2.46 2.72 6.01
C LEU A 275 3.60 3.72 6.25
N ILE A 276 4.64 3.69 5.41
CA ILE A 276 5.80 4.59 5.51
C ILE A 276 5.35 6.05 5.34
N ILE A 277 4.53 6.35 4.33
CA ILE A 277 4.06 7.72 4.06
C ILE A 277 3.20 8.23 5.22
N LEU A 278 2.20 7.46 5.66
CA LEU A 278 1.27 7.91 6.70
C LEU A 278 1.96 8.17 8.04
N HIS A 279 3.01 7.42 8.37
CA HIS A 279 3.84 7.70 9.54
C HIS A 279 4.56 9.05 9.45
N GLN A 280 5.05 9.44 8.27
CA GLN A 280 5.62 10.78 8.04
C GLN A 280 4.59 11.90 8.17
N LEU A 281 3.31 11.60 7.91
CA LEU A 281 2.20 12.54 8.01
C LEU A 281 1.51 12.56 9.39
N SER A 282 2.01 11.80 10.36
CA SER A 282 1.35 11.57 11.65
C SER A 282 0.98 12.87 12.39
N ALA A 283 1.88 13.85 12.42
CA ALA A 283 1.69 15.12 13.08
C ALA A 283 0.61 16.01 12.41
N GLU A 284 0.50 15.93 11.09
CA GLU A 284 -0.39 16.80 10.30
C GLU A 284 -1.77 16.19 10.08
N TYR A 285 -1.86 14.86 10.08
CA TYR A 285 -3.05 14.12 9.69
C TYR A 285 -4.32 14.63 10.37
N SER A 286 -4.32 14.71 11.71
CA SER A 286 -5.51 15.09 12.48
C SER A 286 -6.00 16.51 12.18
N GLY A 287 -5.08 17.46 11.95
CA GLY A 287 -5.42 18.85 11.67
C GLY A 287 -5.92 19.08 10.24
N LYS A 288 -5.44 18.28 9.28
CA LYS A 288 -5.80 18.42 7.86
C LYS A 288 -6.97 17.54 7.42
N ARG A 289 -7.27 16.47 8.17
CA ARG A 289 -8.33 15.50 7.85
C ARG A 289 -9.67 16.15 7.53
N GLU A 290 -10.16 17.04 8.39
CA GLU A 290 -11.48 17.67 8.22
C GLU A 290 -11.53 18.54 6.95
N VAL A 291 -10.45 19.26 6.63
CA VAL A 291 -10.36 20.07 5.40
C VAL A 291 -10.40 19.17 4.16
N ILE A 292 -9.72 18.03 4.21
CA ILE A 292 -9.72 17.05 3.12
C ILE A 292 -11.12 16.46 2.93
N ILE A 293 -11.83 16.13 4.02
CA ILE A 293 -13.22 15.64 3.97
C ILE A 293 -14.15 16.67 3.32
N GLU A 294 -14.03 17.95 3.68
CA GLU A 294 -14.85 19.00 3.07
C GLU A 294 -14.60 19.13 1.56
N HIS A 295 -13.34 18.99 1.13
CA HIS A 295 -13.01 18.94 -0.30
C HIS A 295 -13.68 17.74 -1.00
N CYS A 296 -13.65 16.54 -0.39
CA CYS A 296 -14.35 15.38 -0.94
C CYS A 296 -15.87 15.58 -1.02
N ARG A 297 -16.47 16.21 0.00
CA ARG A 297 -17.90 16.52 0.04
C ARG A 297 -18.28 17.48 -1.09
N TRP A 298 -17.49 18.52 -1.29
CA TRP A 298 -17.69 19.47 -2.39
C TRP A 298 -17.60 18.79 -3.76
N ASN A 299 -16.59 17.94 -3.98
CA ASN A 299 -16.45 17.17 -5.22
C ASN A 299 -17.66 16.25 -5.46
N THR A 300 -18.14 15.59 -4.41
CA THR A 300 -19.30 14.70 -4.49
C THR A 300 -20.59 15.46 -4.84
N GLN A 301 -20.80 16.65 -4.25
CA GLN A 301 -21.97 17.50 -4.53
C GLN A 301 -21.98 18.05 -5.95
N ALA A 302 -20.81 18.26 -6.57
CA ALA A 302 -20.71 18.72 -7.95
C ALA A 302 -21.23 17.68 -8.97
N GLY A 303 -21.46 16.43 -8.56
CA GLY A 303 -21.99 15.37 -9.42
C GLY A 303 -21.02 14.90 -10.50
N VAL A 304 -19.75 15.32 -10.44
CA VAL A 304 -18.70 14.98 -11.40
C VAL A 304 -17.46 14.53 -10.63
N ARG A 305 -16.90 13.38 -11.00
CA ARG A 305 -15.64 12.89 -10.42
C ARG A 305 -14.47 13.58 -11.11
N PHE A 306 -13.77 14.44 -10.36
CA PHE A 306 -12.59 15.11 -10.88
C PHE A 306 -11.41 14.14 -11.03
N PRO A 307 -10.53 14.33 -12.03
CA PRO A 307 -9.37 13.46 -12.23
C PRO A 307 -8.46 13.38 -11.01
N TRP A 308 -8.35 14.44 -10.20
CA TRP A 308 -7.52 14.49 -8.99
C TRP A 308 -8.21 13.96 -7.73
N SER A 309 -9.46 13.50 -7.81
CA SER A 309 -10.21 12.95 -6.68
C SER A 309 -10.08 11.43 -6.65
N PHE A 310 -9.63 10.90 -5.52
CA PHE A 310 -9.45 9.47 -5.29
C PHE A 310 -10.53 8.91 -4.36
N TYR A 311 -11.09 9.74 -3.47
CA TYR A 311 -12.14 9.37 -2.52
C TYR A 311 -13.48 10.09 -2.79
N PRO A 312 -14.64 9.41 -2.65
CA PRO A 312 -14.80 7.97 -2.44
C PRO A 312 -14.26 7.14 -3.62
N PRO A 313 -14.06 5.81 -3.45
CA PRO A 313 -13.38 5.00 -4.46
C PRO A 313 -14.23 4.78 -5.73
N TYR A 314 -15.55 5.03 -5.68
CA TYR A 314 -16.50 4.92 -6.79
C TYR A 314 -16.94 6.29 -7.33
#